data_AF-A0A1W1UKE3-F1
#
_entry.id   AF-A0A1W1UKE3-F1
#
_cell.length_a   1.000
_cell.length_b   1.000
_cell.length_c   1.000
_cell.angle_alpha   90.00
_cell.angle_beta   90.00
_cell.angle_gamma   90.00
#
_symmetry.space_group_name_H-M   'P 1'
#
loop_
_entity.id
_entity.type
_entity.pdbx_description
1 polymer ?
#
loop_
_entity_poly.entity_id
_entity_poly.type
_entity_poly.pdbx_seq_one_letter_code
_entity_poly.pdbx_strand_id
1 'polypeptide(L)'
;MQLRAVVEHALGDEQPGQALRRLVRELHTAGWPKPELYRAFHDLLKPQQGWELTGAQEDLLRDEILDALTGWCLPERRLLPEEQDVVG
;
A
#
# COMPACT_ATOMS: atom_id res chain seq x y z
N MET A 1 3.73 -3.87 -15.43
CA MET A 1 4.49 -3.41 -14.24
C MET A 1 4.38 -4.51 -13.20
N GLN A 2 5.50 -5.01 -12.68
CA GLN A 2 5.49 -6.07 -11.67
C GLN A 2 5.46 -5.41 -10.30
N LEU A 3 4.32 -5.48 -9.59
CA LEU A 3 4.11 -4.78 -8.32
C LEU A 3 5.22 -5.06 -7.31
N ARG A 4 5.69 -6.31 -7.23
CA ARG A 4 6.81 -6.69 -6.37
C ARG A 4 8.07 -5.83 -6.60
N ALA A 5 8.52 -5.68 -7.85
CA ALA A 5 9.76 -4.98 -8.16
C ALA A 5 9.71 -3.48 -7.80
N VAL A 6 8.54 -2.86 -7.95
CA VAL A 6 8.35 -1.43 -7.62
C VAL A 6 8.23 -1.22 -6.11
N VAL A 7 7.68 -2.20 -5.39
CA VAL A 7 7.64 -2.19 -3.93
C VAL A 7 9.02 -2.46 -3.34
N GLU A 8 9.78 -3.42 -3.89
CA GLU A 8 11.18 -3.67 -3.52
C GLU A 8 12.04 -2.41 -3.71
N HIS A 9 11.82 -1.67 -4.80
CA HIS A 9 12.49 -0.39 -5.03
C HIS A 9 12.11 0.66 -3.97
N ALA A 10 10.82 0.81 -3.66
CA ALA A 10 10.35 1.74 -2.64
C ALA A 10 10.88 1.40 -1.24
N LEU A 11 11.02 0.11 -0.91
CA LEU A 11 11.59 -0.34 0.36
C LEU A 11 13.10 -0.07 0.48
N GLY A 12 13.81 0.12 -0.63
CA GLY A 12 15.22 0.48 -0.67
C GLY A 12 15.50 1.98 -0.64
N ASP A 13 14.46 2.82 -0.59
CA ASP A 13 14.57 4.28 -0.53
C ASP A 13 15.09 4.76 0.84
N GLU A 14 15.61 5.98 0.91
CA GLU A 14 16.00 6.63 2.17
C GLU A 14 14.79 6.82 3.11
N GLN A 15 13.59 6.96 2.55
CA GLN A 15 12.33 7.11 3.29
C GLN A 15 11.26 6.11 2.78
N PRO A 16 11.40 4.82 3.13
CA PRO A 16 10.63 3.75 2.50
C PRO A 16 9.11 3.89 2.69
N GLY A 17 8.65 4.36 3.86
CA GLY A 17 7.23 4.63 4.10
C GLY A 17 6.66 5.71 3.16
N GLN A 18 7.37 6.81 2.95
CA GLN A 18 6.94 7.85 2.00
C GLN A 18 6.97 7.37 0.55
N ALA A 19 7.99 6.61 0.16
CA ALA A 19 8.09 6.03 -1.17
C ALA A 19 6.91 5.06 -1.45
N LEU A 20 6.56 4.21 -0.48
CA LEU A 20 5.41 3.32 -0.55
C LEU A 20 4.08 4.09 -0.67
N ARG A 21 3.87 5.12 0.15
CA ARG A 21 2.66 5.96 0.05
C ARG A 21 2.54 6.65 -1.30
N ARG A 22 3.66 7.13 -1.86
CA ARG A 22 3.72 7.73 -3.19
C ARG A 22 3.33 6.71 -4.26
N LEU A 23 3.89 5.50 -4.20
CA LEU A 23 3.57 4.42 -5.12
C LEU A 23 2.07 4.09 -5.13
N VAL A 24 1.42 4.00 -3.97
CA VAL A 24 -0.04 3.75 -3.90
C VAL A 24 -0.83 4.86 -4.58
N ARG A 25 -0.45 6.12 -4.38
CA ARG A 25 -1.10 7.26 -5.06
C ARG A 25 -0.90 7.20 -6.57
N GLU A 26 0.30 6.89 -7.03
CA GLU A 26 0.61 6.75 -8.46
C GLU A 26 -0.21 5.62 -9.10
N LEU A 27 -0.31 4.46 -8.45
CA LEU A 27 -1.13 3.35 -8.93
C LEU A 27 -2.62 3.70 -8.97
N HIS A 28 -3.12 4.42 -7.96
CA HIS A 28 -4.49 4.90 -7.94
C HIS A 28 -4.76 5.92 -9.06
N THR A 29 -3.86 6.87 -9.27
CA THR A 29 -3.94 7.82 -10.40
C THR A 29 -3.85 7.12 -11.76
N ALA A 30 -3.14 5.98 -11.83
CA ALA A 30 -3.11 5.11 -13.00
C ALA A 30 -4.39 4.25 -13.18
N GLY A 31 -5.38 4.39 -12.31
CA GLY A 31 -6.70 3.77 -12.43
C GLY A 31 -6.91 2.53 -11.57
N TRP A 32 -5.99 2.18 -10.67
CA TRP A 32 -6.18 1.04 -9.77
C TRP A 32 -7.13 1.41 -8.64
N PRO A 33 -8.29 0.75 -8.50
CA PRO A 33 -9.22 1.05 -7.44
C PRO A 33 -8.68 0.58 -6.09
N LYS A 34 -9.09 1.27 -5.03
CA LYS A 34 -8.67 1.02 -3.64
C LYS A 34 -8.76 -0.47 -3.22
N PRO A 35 -9.83 -1.23 -3.52
CA PRO A 35 -9.92 -2.65 -3.17
C PRO A 35 -8.89 -3.53 -3.90
N GLU A 36 -8.56 -3.21 -5.15
CA GLU A 36 -7.53 -3.94 -5.91
C GLU A 36 -6.14 -3.66 -5.35
N LEU A 37 -5.85 -2.40 -5.00
CA LEU A 37 -4.61 -2.04 -4.32
C LEU A 37 -4.49 -2.82 -3.00
N TYR A 38 -5.51 -2.77 -2.15
CA TYR A 38 -5.50 -3.51 -0.89
C TYR A 38 -5.22 -5.01 -1.10
N ARG A 39 -5.91 -5.66 -2.03
CA ARG A 39 -5.69 -7.08 -2.34
C ARG A 39 -4.27 -7.34 -2.85
N ALA A 40 -3.78 -6.51 -3.76
CA ALA A 40 -2.46 -6.70 -4.36
C ALA A 40 -1.33 -6.55 -3.33
N PHE A 41 -1.40 -5.53 -2.47
CA PHE A 41 -0.43 -5.35 -1.38
C PHE A 41 -0.55 -6.41 -0.28
N HIS A 42 -1.78 -6.84 0.06
CA HIS A 42 -1.99 -7.92 1.00
C HIS A 42 -1.48 -9.27 0.46
N ASP A 43 -1.61 -9.51 -0.84
CA ASP A 43 -1.10 -10.71 -1.49
C ASP A 43 0.42 -10.78 -1.46
N LEU A 44 1.13 -9.65 -1.52
CA LEU A 44 2.59 -9.62 -1.37
C LEU A 44 3.08 -10.12 -0.01
N LEU A 45 2.28 -9.98 1.05
CA LEU A 45 2.59 -10.49 2.38
C LEU A 45 2.31 -12.00 2.52
N LYS A 46 1.72 -12.65 1.51
CA LYS A 46 1.44 -14.08 1.59
C LYS A 46 2.74 -14.87 1.38
N PRO A 47 3.02 -15.89 2.22
CA PRO A 47 4.21 -16.75 2.07
C PRO A 47 4.32 -17.42 0.69
N GLN A 48 3.17 -17.62 0.05
CA GLN A 48 3.04 -18.25 -1.27
C GLN A 48 3.67 -17.44 -2.41
N GLN A 49 3.96 -16.15 -2.20
CA GLN A 49 4.61 -15.30 -3.20
C GLN A 49 6.14 -15.51 -3.26
N GLY A 50 6.71 -16.31 -2.35
CA GLY A 50 8.15 -16.54 -2.30
C GLY A 50 8.95 -15.25 -2.16
N TRP A 51 8.38 -14.26 -1.45
CA TRP A 51 9.04 -13.02 -1.14
C TRP A 51 9.44 -13.03 0.33
N GLU A 52 10.75 -13.06 0.58
CA GLU A 52 11.30 -12.99 1.93
C GLU A 52 11.46 -11.53 2.33
N LEU A 53 10.41 -10.99 2.95
CA LEU A 53 10.45 -9.71 3.62
C LEU A 53 11.09 -9.88 5.00
N THR A 54 11.90 -8.91 5.41
CA THR A 54 12.28 -8.77 6.81
C THR A 54 11.05 -8.33 7.62
N GLY A 55 11.01 -8.65 8.92
CA GLY A 55 9.90 -8.21 9.79
C GLY A 55 9.63 -6.71 9.72
N ALA A 56 10.69 -5.89 9.68
CA ALA A 56 10.57 -4.43 9.53
C ALA A 56 9.92 -4.00 8.20
N GLN A 57 10.16 -4.73 7.11
CA GLN A 57 9.55 -4.43 5.81
C GLN A 57 8.09 -4.89 5.75
N GLU A 58 7.75 -6.02 6.38
CA GLU A 58 6.36 -6.44 6.55
C GLU A 58 5.56 -5.43 7.37
N ASP A 59 6.11 -4.97 8.49
CA ASP A 59 5.49 -3.94 9.33
C ASP A 59 5.28 -2.64 8.55
N LEU A 60 6.30 -2.18 7.81
CA LEU A 60 6.18 -1.01 6.93
C LEU A 60 5.04 -1.14 5.91
N LEU A 61 4.92 -2.30 5.25
CA LEU A 61 3.84 -2.53 4.29
C LEU A 61 2.46 -2.55 4.94
N ARG A 62 2.33 -3.12 6.15
CA ARG A 62 1.07 -3.12 6.90
C ARG A 62 0.70 -1.71 7.32
N ASP A 63 1.59 -1.02 8.01
CA ASP A 63 1.34 0.28 8.64
C ASP A 63 1.15 1.41 7.62
N GLU A 64 1.98 1.43 6.57
CA GLU A 64 2.00 2.54 5.62
C GLU A 64 1.03 2.35 4.47
N ILE A 65 0.61 1.11 4.19
CA ILE A 65 -0.27 0.79 3.06
C ILE A 65 -1.59 0.20 3.50
N LEU A 66 -1.60 -0.95 4.18
CA LEU A 66 -2.86 -1.65 4.48
C LEU A 66 -3.72 -0.86 5.49
N ASP A 67 -3.12 -0.33 6.55
CA ASP A 67 -3.82 0.50 7.55
C ASP A 67 -4.27 1.83 6.96
N ALA A 68 -3.41 2.42 6.13
CA ALA A 68 -3.67 3.68 5.45
C ALA A 68 -4.76 3.59 4.37
N LEU A 69 -4.87 2.44 3.71
CA LEU A 69 -5.97 2.11 2.79
C LEU A 69 -7.25 1.78 3.55
N THR A 70 -7.21 1.01 4.63
CA THR A 70 -8.41 0.67 5.42
C THR A 70 -8.94 1.86 6.24
N GLY A 71 -8.16 2.92 6.41
CA GLY A 71 -8.60 4.17 7.03
C GLY A 71 -8.81 4.07 8.54
N TRP A 72 -8.36 2.98 9.17
CA TRP A 72 -8.77 2.59 10.53
C TRP A 72 -7.86 3.05 11.67
N CYS A 73 -6.78 3.81 11.43
CA CYS A 73 -5.94 4.25 12.55
C CYS A 73 -5.69 5.75 12.69
N LEU A 74 -5.54 6.53 11.62
CA LEU A 74 -5.33 7.98 11.74
C LEU A 74 -5.87 8.70 10.50
N PRO A 75 -6.75 9.73 10.63
CA PRO A 75 -7.22 10.51 9.49
C PRO A 75 -6.06 11.16 8.71
N GLU A 76 -4.94 11.43 9.40
CA GLU A 76 -3.70 11.98 8.84
C GLU A 76 -2.92 11.00 7.94
N ARG A 77 -3.19 9.69 8.07
CA ARG A 77 -2.55 8.62 7.29
C ARG A 77 -3.43 8.08 6.17
N ARG A 78 -4.60 8.66 5.94
CA ARG A 78 -5.52 8.20 4.90
C ARG A 78 -4.89 8.41 3.51
N LEU A 79 -4.65 7.32 2.79
CA LEU A 79 -4.00 7.37 1.47
C LEU A 79 -4.95 7.83 0.38
N LEU A 80 -6.21 7.39 0.46
CA LEU A 80 -7.24 7.62 -0.54
C LEU A 80 -8.56 7.99 0.16
N PRO A 81 -9.34 8.95 -0.38
CA PRO A 81 -10.69 9.21 0.10
C PRO A 81 -11.57 7.97 -0.07
N GLU A 82 -12.55 7.79 0.81
CA GLU A 82 -13.59 6.77 0.62
C GLU A 82 -14.48 7.21 -0.55
N GLU A 83 -14.78 6.28 -1.46
CA GLU A 83 -15.66 6.54 -2.60
C GLU A 83 -17.04 6.91 -2.07
N GLN A 84 -17.29 8.23 -2.01
CA GLN A 84 -18.56 8.91 -1.75
C GLN A 84 -19.43 8.27 -0.66
N ASP A 85 -19.44 8.88 0.52
CA ASP A 85 -20.66 8.99 1.31
C ASP A 85 -21.73 9.60 0.39
N VAL A 86 -22.50 8.74 -0.27
CA VAL A 86 -23.71 9.13 -0.98
C VAL A 86 -24.68 9.53 0.12
N VAL A 87 -24.61 10.79 0.52
CA VAL A 87 -25.70 11.47 1.22
C VAL A 87 -26.84 11.55 0.20
N GLY A 88 -27.66 10.50 0.21
CA GLY A 88 -29.00 10.49 -0.35
C GLY A 88 -30.01 10.75 0.76
#